data_AF-A0A2H5VPU2-F1
#
_entry.id   AF-A0A2H5VPU2-F1
#
_cell.length_a   1.000
_cell.length_b   1.000
_cell.length_c   1.000
_cell.angle_alpha   90.00
_cell.angle_beta   90.00
_cell.angle_gamma   90.00
#
_symmetry.space_group_name_H-M   'P 1'
#
loop_
_entity.id
_entity.type
_entity.pdbx_description
1 polymer ?
#
loop_
_entity_poly.entity_id
_entity_poly.type
_entity_poly.pdbx_seq_one_letter_code
_entity_poly.pdbx_strand_id
1 'polypeptide(L)' 'MHVSSDVEIGDFVTCPECEAELEVIEVDPLEFEVASEPEEDFLEEDDEEW' A
#
# COMPACT_ATOMS: atom_id res chain seq x y z
N MET A 1 -6.62 1.17 -15.46
CA MET A 1 -6.31 1.89 -14.21
C MET A 1 -5.95 3.33 -14.56
N HIS A 2 -6.64 4.32 -14.00
CA HIS A 2 -6.37 5.75 -14.21
C HIS A 2 -5.91 6.29 -12.87
N VAL A 3 -4.62 6.65 -12.74
CA VAL A 3 -4.08 7.25 -11.53
C VAL A 3 -4.15 8.77 -11.63
N SER A 4 -4.46 9.46 -10.53
CA SER A 4 -4.38 10.92 -10.48
C SER A 4 -2.94 11.38 -10.76
N SER A 5 -2.78 12.50 -11.45
CA SER A 5 -1.45 13.04 -11.80
C SER A 5 -0.64 13.61 -10.62
N ASP A 6 -1.16 13.46 -9.41
CA ASP A 6 -0.60 13.96 -8.15
C ASP A 6 -0.31 12.80 -7.20
N VAL A 7 -0.06 11.60 -7.73
CA VAL A 7 0.24 10.43 -6.91
C VAL A 7 1.67 10.50 -6.40
N GLU A 8 1.83 10.24 -5.11
CA GLU A 8 3.13 10.26 -4.43
C GLU A 8 3.55 8.84 -4.05
N ILE A 9 4.84 8.61 -3.79
CA ILE A 9 5.29 7.32 -3.27
C ILE A 9 4.73 7.14 -1.86
N GLY A 10 4.13 5.97 -1.59
CA GLY A 10 3.41 5.65 -0.36
C GLY A 10 1.91 5.95 -0.41
N ASP A 11 1.38 6.48 -1.53
CA ASP A 11 -0.06 6.58 -1.72
C ASP A 11 -0.70 5.20 -1.90
N PHE A 12 -1.91 5.03 -1.36
CA PHE A 12 -2.69 3.81 -1.49
C PHE A 12 -3.82 4.02 -2.49
N VAL A 13 -3.89 3.16 -3.50
CA VAL A 13 -4.91 3.20 -4.54
C VAL A 13 -5.64 1.86 -4.62
N THR A 14 -6.96 1.92 -4.74
CA THR A 14 -7.78 0.71 -4.93
C THR A 14 -7.90 0.39 -6.42
N CYS A 15 -7.60 -0.85 -6.81
CA CYS A 15 -7.81 -1.31 -8.18
C CYS A 15 -9.31 -1.48 -8.47
N PRO A 16 -9.89 -0.76 -9.45
CA PRO A 16 -11.33 -0.85 -9.73
C PRO A 16 -11.75 -2.16 -10.43
N GLU A 17 -10.81 -3.00 -10.88
CA GLU A 17 -11.13 -4.27 -11.55
C GLU A 17 -11.12 -5.48 -10.61
N CYS A 18 -10.24 -5.48 -9.59
CA CYS A 18 -10.09 -6.60 -8.66
C CYS A 18 -10.26 -6.21 -7.20
N GLU A 19 -10.50 -4.94 -6.90
CA GLU A 19 -10.71 -4.41 -5.54
C GLU A 19 -9.49 -4.57 -4.61
N ALA A 20 -8.32 -4.92 -5.15
CA ALA A 20 -7.07 -4.98 -4.40
C ALA A 20 -6.58 -3.58 -4.02
N GLU A 21 -6.03 -3.46 -2.81
CA GLU A 21 -5.32 -2.27 -2.36
C GLU A 21 -3.87 -2.34 -2.82
N LEU A 22 -3.39 -1.26 -3.44
CA LEU A 22 -2.07 -1.18 -4.04
C LEU A 22 -1.34 0.05 -3.50
N GLU A 23 -0.08 -0.12 -3.13
CA GLU A 23 0.79 0.98 -2.72
C GLU A 23 1.64 1.45 -3.91
N VAL A 24 1.80 2.76 -4.04
CA VAL A 24 2.66 3.38 -5.05
C VAL A 24 4.11 3.34 -4.58
N ILE A 25 4.95 2.56 -5.26
CA ILE A 25 6.38 2.41 -4.89
C ILE A 25 7.31 3.24 -5.78
N GLU A 26 6.88 3.60 -6.99
CA GLU A 26 7.62 4.45 -7.93
C GLU A 26 6.64 5.27 -8.79
N VAL A 27 7.05 6.48 -9.21
CA VAL A 27 6.21 7.41 -10.01
C VAL A 27 6.79 7.73 -11.40
N ASP A 28 8.03 7.34 -11.69
CA ASP A 28 8.68 7.51 -13.00
C ASP A 28 9.74 6.40 -13.26
N PRO A 29 9.35 5.24 -13.82
CA PRO A 29 8.00 4.83 -14.21
C PRO A 29 7.05 4.59 -13.03
N LEU A 30 5.76 4.64 -13.31
CA LEU A 30 4.74 4.36 -12.30
C LEU A 30 4.69 2.85 -12.00
N GLU A 31 5.03 2.49 -10.76
CA GLU A 31 5.02 1.11 -10.27
C GLU A 31 4.20 0.98 -8.98
N PHE A 32 3.56 -0.18 -8.81
CA PHE A 32 2.69 -0.49 -7.69
C PHE A 32 3.04 -1.87 -7.12
N GLU A 33 2.96 -1.99 -5.80
CA GLU A 33 2.95 -3.28 -5.11
C GLU A 33 1.59 -3.55 -4.48
N VAL A 34 1.28 -4.82 -4.25
CA VAL A 34 0.09 -5.18 -3.47
C VAL A 34 0.33 -4.67 -2.05
N ALA A 35 -0.54 -3.77 -1.59
CA ALA A 35 -0.48 -3.32 -0.22
C ALA A 35 -0.63 -4.54 0.66
N SER A 36 0.45 -4.89 1.34
CA SER A 36 0.40 -5.95 2.33
C SER A 36 -0.39 -5.38 3.50
N GLU A 37 -1.43 -6.08 3.93
CA GLU A 37 -1.98 -5.89 5.27
C GLU A 37 -0.78 -5.98 6.23
N PRO A 38 -0.64 -5.08 7.22
CA PRO A 38 0.46 -5.18 8.17
C PRO A 38 0.49 -6.62 8.67
N GLU A 39 1.61 -7.33 8.45
CA GLU A 39 1.78 -8.69 8.95
C GLU A 39 1.37 -8.65 10.43
N GLU A 40 0.39 -9.46 10.81
CA GLU A 40 -0.06 -9.54 12.22
C GLU A 40 1.14 -9.79 13.16
N ASP A 41 2.25 -10.31 12.64
CA ASP A 41 3.56 -10.49 13.29
C ASP A 41 4.20 -9.18 13.82
N PHE A 42 3.94 -8.02 13.19
CA PHE A 42 4.44 -6.71 13.68
C PHE A 42 3.48 -6.00 14.64
N LEU A 43 2.22 -6.43 14.68
CA LEU A 43 1.18 -5.86 15.57
C LEU A 43 1.02 -6.68 16.87
N GLU A 44 1.63 -7.87 16.96
CA GLU A 44 1.60 -8.72 18.16
C GLU A 44 2.73 -8.40 19.18
N GLU A 45 3.75 -7.61 18.84
CA GLU A 45 4.91 -7.31 19.73
C GLU A 45 4.85 -5.93 20.47
N ASP A 46 3.72 -5.20 20.44
CA ASP A 46 3.53 -3.94 21.21
C ASP A 46 2.50 -4.08 22.37
N ASP A 47 2.20 -5.31 22.81
CA ASP A 47 1.41 -5.59 24.04
C ASP A 47 2.24 -6.39 25.07
N GLU A 48 3.54 -6.08 25.21
CA GLU A 48 4.32 -6.52 26.36
C GLU A 48 4.85 -5.32 27.15
N GLU A 49 3.92 -4.60 27.80
CA GLU A 49 4.25 -3.71 28.91
C GLU A 49 4.83 -4.53 30.08
N TRP A 50 6.15 -4.73 30.18
CA TRP A 50 6.91 -4.95 31.46
C TRP A 50 8.41 -4.66 31.35
#